data_AF-A0A354ZGZ1-F1
#
_entry.id   AF-A0A354ZGZ1-F1
#
_cell.length_a   1.000
_cell.length_b   1.000
_cell.length_c   1.000
_cell.angle_alpha   90.00
_cell.angle_beta   90.00
_cell.angle_gamma   90.00
#
_symmetry.space_group_name_H-M   'P 1'
#
loop_
_entity.id
_entity.type
_entity.pdbx_description
1 polymer ?
#
loop_
_entity_poly.entity_id
_entity_poly.type
_entity_poly.pdbx_seq_one_letter_code
_entity_poly.pdbx_strand_id
1 'polypeptide(L)'
;LDRVRRAAEYAARRYEELDPSALLLAVVGEASAIAAEDAAACRSIGEYGAQLIPDGGRVLTHCNAGALATAGWGTALAALYVAQEQGKRFRVWADETRPLLQGSRLTAFELAEAEIDVTVICDNMAASLMRAGQVDLVIVGADRVAANGDVCNKIGTYGLACLARMHDIPFFVACPASTLDLSLA
;
A
#
# COMPACT_ATOMS: atom_id res chain seq x y z
N LEU A 1 -9.39 9.45 12.11
CA LEU A 1 -9.84 9.84 13.48
C LEU A 1 -10.72 11.10 13.46
N ASP A 2 -10.37 12.15 12.74
CA ASP A 2 -11.17 13.39 12.71
C ASP A 2 -12.61 13.20 12.24
N ARG A 3 -12.85 12.33 11.25
CA ARG A 3 -14.20 11.98 10.79
C ARG A 3 -15.05 11.37 11.91
N VAL A 4 -14.52 10.37 12.61
CA VAL A 4 -15.18 9.73 13.77
C VAL A 4 -15.46 10.74 14.88
N ARG A 5 -14.49 11.63 15.15
CA ARG A 5 -14.68 12.73 16.13
C ARG A 5 -15.79 13.68 15.70
N ARG A 6 -15.85 14.09 14.43
CA ARG A 6 -16.92 14.93 13.89
C ARG A 6 -18.29 14.26 13.97
N ALA A 7 -18.36 12.95 13.69
CA ALA A 7 -19.59 12.18 13.83
C ALA A 7 -20.08 12.16 15.29
N ALA A 8 -19.16 11.97 16.24
CA ALA A 8 -19.45 12.06 17.67
C ALA A 8 -19.94 13.46 18.10
N GLU A 9 -19.24 14.52 17.68
CA GLU A 9 -19.61 15.91 17.97
C GLU A 9 -20.98 16.29 17.37
N TYR A 10 -21.29 15.80 16.17
CA TYR A 10 -22.59 16.01 15.54
C TYR A 10 -23.72 15.30 16.30
N ALA A 11 -23.51 14.04 16.70
CA ALA A 11 -24.49 13.29 17.48
C ALA A 11 -24.75 13.94 18.85
N ALA A 12 -23.70 14.41 19.53
CA ALA A 12 -23.82 15.06 20.83
C ALA A 12 -24.58 16.40 20.80
N ARG A 13 -24.54 17.12 19.67
CA ARG A 13 -25.26 18.41 19.50
C ARG A 13 -26.73 18.25 19.10
N ARG A 14 -27.15 17.05 18.70
CA ARG A 14 -28.48 16.80 18.12
C ARG A 14 -29.58 16.61 19.18
N TYR A 15 -29.20 16.35 20.43
CA TYR A 15 -30.13 16.10 21.53
C TYR A 15 -29.86 17.09 22.68
N GLU A 16 -30.92 17.53 23.37
CA GLU A 16 -30.78 18.42 24.55
C GLU A 16 -30.04 17.73 25.70
N GLU A 17 -30.21 16.41 25.83
CA GLU A 17 -29.43 15.55 26.71
C GLU A 17 -28.63 14.54 25.89
N LEU A 18 -27.41 14.23 26.33
CA LEU A 18 -26.53 13.26 25.68
C LEU A 18 -27.17 11.85 25.75
N ASP A 19 -27.51 11.29 24.59
CA ASP A 19 -27.87 9.87 24.44
C ASP A 19 -26.61 9.04 24.12
N PRO A 20 -26.12 8.20 25.05
CA PRO A 20 -24.97 7.34 24.82
C PRO A 20 -25.16 6.36 23.65
N SER A 21 -26.39 5.93 23.39
CA SER A 21 -26.69 4.97 22.32
C SER A 21 -26.56 5.62 20.95
N ALA A 22 -27.13 6.82 20.78
CA ALA A 22 -26.94 7.60 19.56
C ALA A 22 -25.47 7.95 19.30
N LEU A 23 -24.71 8.26 20.35
CA LEU A 23 -23.27 8.54 20.25
C LEU A 23 -22.50 7.29 19.76
N LEU A 24 -22.77 6.13 20.38
CA LEU A 24 -22.17 4.86 19.99
C LEU A 24 -22.47 4.52 18.53
N LEU A 25 -23.74 4.63 18.11
CA LEU A 25 -24.15 4.35 16.74
C LEU A 25 -23.47 5.27 15.73
N ALA A 26 -23.33 6.56 16.03
CA ALA A 26 -22.64 7.51 15.15
C ALA A 26 -21.15 7.18 15.01
N VAL A 27 -20.47 6.87 16.11
CA VAL A 27 -19.05 6.52 16.12
C VAL A 27 -18.79 5.21 15.38
N VAL A 28 -19.57 4.17 15.66
CA VAL A 28 -19.42 2.86 15.02
C VAL A 28 -19.78 2.94 13.54
N GLY A 29 -20.84 3.68 13.19
CA GLY A 29 -21.26 3.92 11.82
C GLY A 29 -20.16 4.58 10.99
N GLU A 30 -19.57 5.66 11.50
CA GLU A 30 -18.48 6.37 10.81
C GLU A 30 -17.20 5.52 10.71
N ALA A 31 -16.84 4.78 11.76
CA ALA A 31 -15.69 3.88 11.72
C ALA A 31 -15.87 2.76 10.67
N SER A 32 -17.07 2.20 10.58
CA SER A 32 -17.42 1.17 9.59
C SER A 32 -17.41 1.73 8.17
N ALA A 33 -17.90 2.97 7.99
CA ALA A 33 -17.84 3.66 6.71
C ALA A 33 -16.40 3.88 6.24
N ILE A 34 -15.50 4.34 7.12
CA ILE A 34 -14.07 4.51 6.79
C ILE A 34 -13.44 3.19 6.34
N ALA A 35 -13.73 2.08 7.04
CA ALA A 35 -13.20 0.77 6.66
C ALA A 35 -13.72 0.29 5.30
N ALA A 36 -15.02 0.48 5.02
CA ALA A 36 -15.62 0.13 3.74
C ALA A 36 -15.06 0.96 2.58
N GLU A 37 -14.86 2.27 2.79
CA GLU A 37 -14.24 3.17 1.82
C GLU A 37 -12.78 2.81 1.56
N ASP A 38 -12.00 2.46 2.59
CA ASP A 38 -10.61 2.02 2.45
C ASP A 38 -10.52 0.71 1.66
N ALA A 39 -11.38 -0.26 1.94
CA ALA A 39 -11.45 -1.50 1.17
C ALA A 39 -11.79 -1.28 -0.32
N ALA A 40 -12.72 -0.37 -0.61
CA ALA A 40 -13.06 0.01 -1.99
C ALA A 40 -11.91 0.74 -2.69
N ALA A 41 -11.20 1.61 -1.98
CA ALA A 41 -10.00 2.29 -2.49
C ALA A 41 -8.88 1.29 -2.80
N CYS A 42 -8.61 0.34 -1.91
CA CYS A 42 -7.65 -0.75 -2.12
C CYS A 42 -7.94 -1.52 -3.41
N ARG A 43 -9.21 -1.91 -3.62
CA ARG A 43 -9.62 -2.61 -4.84
C ARG A 43 -9.37 -1.77 -6.10
N SER A 44 -9.75 -0.49 -6.07
CA SER A 44 -9.57 0.43 -7.19
C SER A 44 -8.09 0.64 -7.52
N ILE A 45 -7.25 0.84 -6.49
CA ILE A 45 -5.79 0.93 -6.64
C ILE A 45 -5.23 -0.34 -7.29
N GLY A 46 -5.71 -1.51 -6.87
CA GLY A 46 -5.32 -2.79 -7.47
C GLY A 46 -5.68 -2.87 -8.95
N GLU A 47 -6.88 -2.47 -9.35
CA GLU A 47 -7.34 -2.49 -10.75
C GLU A 47 -6.55 -1.53 -11.66
N TYR A 48 -6.19 -0.34 -11.16
CA TYR A 48 -5.31 0.57 -11.90
C TYR A 48 -3.86 0.08 -11.93
N GLY A 49 -3.34 -0.38 -10.80
CA GLY A 49 -1.96 -0.84 -10.66
C GLY A 49 -1.67 -2.12 -11.45
N ALA A 50 -2.64 -3.05 -11.53
CA ALA A 50 -2.51 -4.29 -12.28
C ALA A 50 -2.18 -4.05 -13.76
N GLN A 51 -2.61 -2.93 -14.34
CA GLN A 51 -2.31 -2.55 -15.73
C GLN A 51 -0.81 -2.30 -15.95
N LEU A 52 -0.09 -1.91 -14.90
CA LEU A 52 1.35 -1.66 -14.94
C LEU A 52 2.18 -2.94 -14.88
N ILE A 53 1.61 -4.04 -14.36
CA ILE A 53 2.32 -5.32 -14.19
C ILE A 53 2.40 -6.05 -15.53
N PRO A 54 3.60 -6.30 -16.09
CA PRO A 54 3.75 -7.03 -17.33
C PRO A 54 3.54 -8.53 -17.11
N ASP A 55 2.92 -9.20 -18.09
CA ASP A 55 2.87 -10.66 -18.12
C ASP A 55 4.28 -11.21 -18.44
N GLY A 56 4.73 -12.19 -17.66
CA GLY A 56 6.12 -12.63 -17.57
C GLY A 56 7.05 -11.70 -16.76
N GLY A 57 6.50 -10.68 -16.09
CA GLY A 57 7.26 -9.61 -15.42
C GLY A 57 7.94 -9.99 -14.12
N ARG A 58 8.91 -9.16 -13.71
CA ARG A 58 9.63 -9.25 -12.44
C ARG A 58 9.45 -7.95 -11.66
N VAL A 59 8.64 -8.00 -10.61
CA VAL A 59 8.26 -6.85 -9.80
C VAL A 59 9.12 -6.82 -8.55
N LEU A 60 9.61 -5.64 -8.15
CA LEU A 60 10.22 -5.47 -6.84
C LEU A 60 9.35 -4.58 -5.95
N THR A 61 9.20 -4.97 -4.69
CA THR A 61 8.44 -4.22 -3.69
C THR A 61 9.21 -4.10 -2.37
N HIS A 62 8.79 -3.15 -1.52
CA HIS A 62 9.47 -2.79 -0.28
C HIS A 62 8.45 -2.55 0.84
N CYS A 63 8.79 -2.93 2.08
CA CYS A 63 7.87 -2.96 3.23
C CYS A 63 6.71 -3.94 3.01
N ASN A 64 5.59 -3.72 3.71
CA ASN A 64 4.30 -4.38 3.48
C ASN A 64 3.23 -3.33 3.20
N ALA A 65 2.76 -3.28 1.97
CA ALA A 65 1.71 -2.37 1.49
C ALA A 65 0.53 -3.20 0.94
N GLY A 66 0.14 -4.21 1.72
CA GLY A 66 -0.82 -5.23 1.35
C GLY A 66 -2.00 -5.33 2.31
N ALA A 67 -2.65 -6.50 2.33
CA ALA A 67 -3.90 -6.69 3.06
C ALA A 67 -3.71 -6.50 4.57
N LEU A 68 -2.57 -6.92 5.11
CA LEU A 68 -2.24 -6.75 6.53
C LEU A 68 -1.97 -5.30 6.95
N ALA A 69 -1.88 -4.36 5.99
CA ALA A 69 -1.65 -2.94 6.25
C ALA A 69 -2.90 -2.06 6.06
N THR A 70 -4.04 -2.63 5.64
CA THR A 70 -5.26 -1.88 5.26
C THR A 70 -6.53 -2.61 5.71
N ALA A 71 -7.71 -2.03 5.47
CA ALA A 71 -9.00 -2.69 5.71
C ALA A 71 -9.44 -3.62 4.57
N GLY A 72 -8.61 -3.80 3.54
CA GLY A 72 -8.93 -4.59 2.36
C GLY A 72 -7.71 -5.24 1.73
N TRP A 73 -7.55 -5.07 0.43
CA TRP A 73 -6.56 -5.79 -0.40
C TRP A 73 -5.15 -5.18 -0.34
N GLY A 74 -4.98 -4.05 0.35
CA GLY A 74 -3.75 -3.27 0.33
C GLY A 74 -3.67 -2.26 -0.80
N THR A 75 -2.46 -1.76 -1.05
CA THR A 75 -2.19 -0.76 -2.08
C THR A 75 -1.26 -1.33 -3.13
N ALA A 76 0.05 -1.36 -2.87
CA ALA A 76 1.02 -1.93 -3.81
C ALA A 76 0.77 -3.43 -4.06
N LEU A 77 0.44 -4.20 -3.01
CA LEU A 77 0.17 -5.63 -3.20
C LEU A 77 -1.20 -5.90 -3.80
N ALA A 78 -2.17 -4.99 -3.66
CA ALA A 78 -3.45 -5.08 -4.37
C ALA A 78 -3.26 -5.11 -5.89
N ALA A 79 -2.29 -4.37 -6.42
CA ALA A 79 -1.94 -4.42 -7.85
C ALA A 79 -1.46 -5.82 -8.28
N LEU A 80 -0.74 -6.52 -7.40
CA LEU A 80 -0.24 -7.87 -7.64
C LEU A 80 -1.37 -8.90 -7.55
N TYR A 81 -2.21 -8.81 -6.52
CA TYR A 81 -3.38 -9.67 -6.37
C TYR A 81 -4.31 -9.57 -7.58
N VAL A 82 -4.65 -8.35 -8.00
CA VAL A 82 -5.53 -8.14 -9.15
C VAL A 82 -4.85 -8.56 -10.46
N ALA A 83 -3.53 -8.36 -10.61
CA ALA A 83 -2.81 -8.86 -11.79
C ALA A 83 -2.86 -10.40 -11.89
N GLN A 84 -2.74 -11.11 -10.76
CA GLN A 84 -2.88 -12.56 -10.71
C GLN A 84 -4.31 -13.02 -10.99
N GLU A 85 -5.33 -12.33 -10.43
CA GLU A 85 -6.74 -12.59 -10.75
C GLU A 85 -7.03 -12.43 -12.26
N GLN A 86 -6.34 -11.50 -12.93
CA GLN A 86 -6.40 -11.30 -14.38
C GLN A 86 -5.61 -12.36 -15.18
N GLY A 87 -5.01 -13.34 -14.51
CA GLY A 87 -4.27 -14.45 -15.14
C GLY A 87 -2.85 -14.10 -15.58
N LYS A 88 -2.30 -12.93 -15.18
CA LYS A 88 -0.91 -12.58 -15.48
C LYS A 88 0.02 -13.46 -14.67
N ARG A 89 1.11 -13.91 -15.29
CA ARG A 89 2.18 -14.62 -14.60
C ARG A 89 3.33 -13.66 -14.36
N PHE A 90 3.79 -13.54 -13.15
CA PHE A 90 4.92 -12.67 -12.80
C PHE A 90 5.56 -13.22 -11.54
N ARG A 91 6.74 -12.69 -11.21
CA ARG A 91 7.40 -12.96 -9.93
C ARG A 91 7.64 -11.67 -9.17
N VAL A 92 7.74 -11.80 -7.86
CA VAL A 92 7.92 -10.68 -6.93
C VAL A 92 9.21 -10.85 -6.15
N TRP A 93 10.06 -9.85 -6.18
CA TRP A 93 11.16 -9.66 -5.24
C TRP A 93 10.64 -8.81 -4.08
N ALA A 94 10.59 -9.39 -2.88
CA ALA A 94 10.23 -8.67 -1.66
C ALA A 94 11.51 -8.36 -0.88
N ASP A 95 11.86 -7.08 -0.78
CA ASP A 95 12.94 -6.65 0.13
C ASP A 95 12.57 -7.03 1.57
N GLU A 96 13.49 -7.63 2.33
CA GLU A 96 13.22 -8.06 3.71
C GLU A 96 12.73 -6.91 4.60
N THR A 97 13.16 -5.68 4.32
CA THR A 97 12.77 -4.41 4.94
C THR A 97 13.20 -4.30 6.40
N ARG A 98 14.50 -4.10 6.64
CA ARG A 98 15.04 -3.89 7.99
C ARG A 98 14.57 -2.54 8.59
N PRO A 99 14.50 -2.44 9.93
CA PRO A 99 14.82 -3.47 10.93
C PRO A 99 13.64 -4.39 11.30
N LEU A 100 12.40 -4.00 11.00
CA LEU A 100 11.19 -4.70 11.48
C LEU A 100 10.87 -5.97 10.69
N LEU A 101 11.46 -6.10 9.49
CA LEU A 101 11.34 -7.25 8.61
C LEU A 101 9.93 -7.41 8.02
N GLN A 102 9.29 -6.29 7.63
CA GLN A 102 7.93 -6.35 7.09
C GLN A 102 7.86 -7.15 5.79
N GLY A 103 8.83 -6.99 4.89
CA GLY A 103 8.76 -7.69 3.61
C GLY A 103 9.00 -9.19 3.74
N SER A 104 9.91 -9.61 4.63
CA SER A 104 10.14 -11.04 4.84
C SER A 104 9.10 -11.72 5.72
N ARG A 105 8.47 -11.00 6.66
CA ARG A 105 7.49 -11.58 7.62
C ARG A 105 6.03 -11.42 7.21
N LEU A 106 5.71 -10.33 6.51
CA LEU A 106 4.32 -9.99 6.16
C LEU A 106 4.12 -10.14 4.66
N THR A 107 4.85 -9.38 3.82
CA THR A 107 4.68 -9.41 2.35
C THR A 107 4.89 -10.81 1.79
N ALA A 108 5.98 -11.47 2.15
CA ALA A 108 6.26 -12.82 1.70
C ALA A 108 5.21 -13.83 2.17
N PHE A 109 4.68 -13.66 3.38
CA PHE A 109 3.60 -14.50 3.90
C PHE A 109 2.31 -14.30 3.09
N GLU A 110 1.84 -13.07 2.94
CA GLU A 110 0.56 -12.80 2.26
C GLU A 110 0.60 -13.05 0.75
N LEU A 111 1.76 -12.91 0.10
CA LEU A 111 1.92 -13.28 -1.31
C LEU A 111 2.01 -14.79 -1.50
N ALA A 112 2.69 -15.52 -0.60
CA ALA A 112 2.78 -16.97 -0.66
C ALA A 112 1.42 -17.64 -0.40
N GLU A 113 0.64 -17.14 0.56
CA GLU A 113 -0.74 -17.61 0.82
C GLU A 113 -1.66 -17.39 -0.38
N ALA A 114 -1.40 -16.35 -1.19
CA ALA A 114 -2.09 -16.08 -2.45
C ALA A 114 -1.50 -16.85 -3.66
N GLU A 115 -0.55 -17.77 -3.45
CA GLU A 115 0.13 -18.52 -4.50
C GLU A 115 0.85 -17.64 -5.56
N ILE A 116 1.27 -16.43 -5.17
CA ILE A 116 2.11 -15.55 -5.99
C ILE A 116 3.57 -15.97 -5.81
N ASP A 117 4.32 -16.14 -6.93
CA ASP A 117 5.75 -16.44 -6.90
C ASP A 117 6.54 -15.28 -6.29
N VAL A 118 6.83 -15.38 -4.99
CA VAL A 118 7.57 -14.39 -4.22
C VAL A 118 8.91 -14.96 -3.78
N THR A 119 9.96 -14.13 -3.89
CA THR A 119 11.28 -14.41 -3.33
C THR A 119 11.72 -13.25 -2.45
N VAL A 120 12.06 -13.55 -1.19
CA VAL A 120 12.62 -12.57 -0.26
C VAL A 120 14.09 -12.33 -0.59
N ILE A 121 14.50 -11.06 -0.57
CA ILE A 121 15.89 -10.63 -0.75
C ILE A 121 16.32 -9.70 0.39
N CYS A 122 17.61 -9.64 0.68
CA CYS A 122 18.11 -8.58 1.57
C CYS A 122 18.00 -7.23 0.87
N ASP A 123 17.75 -6.15 1.63
CA ASP A 123 17.57 -4.79 1.10
C ASP A 123 18.74 -4.35 0.20
N ASN A 124 19.96 -4.83 0.48
CA ASN A 124 21.17 -4.52 -0.27
C ASN A 124 21.34 -5.32 -1.59
N MET A 125 20.48 -6.30 -1.88
CA MET A 125 20.52 -7.10 -3.10
C MET A 125 19.79 -6.43 -4.27
N ALA A 126 18.90 -5.46 -3.99
CA ALA A 126 18.08 -4.78 -5.00
C ALA A 126 18.94 -4.22 -6.16
N ALA A 127 20.04 -3.53 -5.85
CA ALA A 127 20.95 -2.97 -6.86
C ALA A 127 21.55 -4.04 -7.79
N SER A 128 21.94 -5.19 -7.23
CA SER A 128 22.51 -6.30 -8.00
C SER A 128 21.48 -6.93 -8.94
N LEU A 129 20.23 -7.07 -8.50
CA LEU A 129 19.14 -7.58 -9.33
C LEU A 129 18.75 -6.59 -10.43
N MET A 130 18.64 -5.30 -10.11
CA MET A 130 18.36 -4.26 -11.09
C MET A 130 19.46 -4.21 -12.17
N ARG A 131 20.74 -4.25 -11.77
CA ARG A 131 21.88 -4.30 -12.71
C ARG A 131 21.88 -5.54 -13.58
N ALA A 132 21.47 -6.69 -13.04
CA ALA A 132 21.34 -7.94 -13.78
C ALA A 132 20.09 -7.99 -14.68
N GLY A 133 19.32 -6.89 -14.76
CA GLY A 133 18.08 -6.81 -15.51
C GLY A 133 17.04 -7.80 -15.02
N GLN A 134 16.99 -8.08 -13.71
CA GLN A 134 16.06 -9.02 -13.06
C GLN A 134 14.84 -8.31 -12.45
N VAL A 135 14.70 -7.00 -12.65
CA VAL A 135 13.58 -6.18 -12.15
C VAL A 135 13.07 -5.36 -13.33
N ASP A 136 11.78 -5.48 -13.64
CA ASP A 136 11.11 -4.77 -14.74
C ASP A 136 10.35 -3.53 -14.23
N LEU A 137 9.89 -3.56 -12.97
CA LEU A 137 9.27 -2.41 -12.31
C LEU A 137 9.42 -2.49 -10.78
N VAL A 138 9.38 -1.33 -10.14
CA VAL A 138 9.26 -1.21 -8.69
C VAL A 138 7.89 -0.64 -8.34
N ILE A 139 7.19 -1.26 -7.39
CA ILE A 139 5.94 -0.71 -6.83
C ILE A 139 5.96 -0.77 -5.31
N VAL A 140 5.69 0.37 -4.67
CA VAL A 140 5.70 0.53 -3.21
C VAL A 140 4.45 1.24 -2.71
N GLY A 141 4.17 1.14 -1.41
CA GLY A 141 3.16 1.95 -0.75
C GLY A 141 3.65 3.38 -0.44
N ALA A 142 2.86 4.13 0.33
CA ALA A 142 3.26 5.39 0.93
C ALA A 142 2.62 5.57 2.30
N ASP A 143 3.34 6.25 3.20
CA ASP A 143 2.83 6.71 4.50
C ASP A 143 2.26 8.14 4.38
N ARG A 144 2.83 8.97 3.49
CA ARG A 144 2.35 10.33 3.18
C ARG A 144 2.86 10.81 1.83
N VAL A 145 2.05 11.55 1.08
CA VAL A 145 2.48 12.22 -0.15
C VAL A 145 2.18 13.72 -0.05
N ALA A 146 3.19 14.57 -0.19
CA ALA A 146 3.03 16.02 -0.14
C ALA A 146 2.47 16.61 -1.45
N ALA A 147 2.04 17.87 -1.44
CA ALA A 147 1.45 18.53 -2.61
C ALA A 147 2.43 18.64 -3.80
N ASN A 148 3.73 18.69 -3.53
CA ASN A 148 4.80 18.74 -4.54
C ASN A 148 5.11 17.35 -5.15
N GLY A 149 4.49 16.28 -4.63
CA GLY A 149 4.70 14.90 -5.06
C GLY A 149 5.73 14.13 -4.25
N ASP A 150 6.38 14.74 -3.25
CA ASP A 150 7.32 14.04 -2.38
C ASP A 150 6.62 12.95 -1.57
N VAL A 151 7.22 11.76 -1.59
CA VAL A 151 6.65 10.56 -0.95
C VAL A 151 7.46 10.20 0.28
N CYS A 152 6.81 10.24 1.44
CA CYS A 152 7.30 9.58 2.64
C CYS A 152 6.81 8.13 2.67
N ASN A 153 7.73 7.20 2.83
CA ASN A 153 7.46 5.77 2.97
C ASN A 153 8.56 5.13 3.85
N LYS A 154 8.52 3.81 4.02
CA LYS A 154 9.51 3.06 4.80
C LYS A 154 10.96 3.38 4.39
N ILE A 155 11.83 3.47 5.41
CA ILE A 155 13.29 3.56 5.22
C ILE A 155 13.75 2.49 4.23
N GLY A 156 14.56 2.88 3.25
CA GLY A 156 14.94 2.05 2.10
C GLY A 156 14.30 2.51 0.79
N THR A 157 13.07 3.04 0.83
CA THR A 157 12.33 3.49 -0.36
C THR A 157 13.08 4.53 -1.18
N TYR A 158 13.70 5.53 -0.54
CA TYR A 158 14.46 6.56 -1.24
C TYR A 158 15.68 5.97 -1.98
N GLY A 159 16.44 5.10 -1.31
CA GLY A 159 17.58 4.42 -1.94
C GLY A 159 17.12 3.55 -3.12
N LEU A 160 16.00 2.85 -2.96
CA LEU A 160 15.41 2.04 -4.02
C LEU A 160 14.97 2.87 -5.23
N ALA A 161 14.40 4.06 -5.01
CA ALA A 161 14.03 5.00 -6.07
C ALA A 161 15.26 5.52 -6.83
N CYS A 162 16.35 5.85 -6.12
CA CYS A 162 17.62 6.23 -6.75
C CYS A 162 18.18 5.09 -7.61
N LEU A 163 18.14 3.85 -7.12
CA LEU A 163 18.60 2.67 -7.86
C LEU A 163 17.73 2.42 -9.10
N ALA A 164 16.40 2.50 -8.97
CA ALA A 164 15.48 2.35 -10.09
C ALA A 164 15.77 3.39 -11.18
N ARG A 165 15.99 4.66 -10.79
CA ARG A 165 16.36 5.73 -11.72
C ARG A 165 17.71 5.50 -12.40
N MET A 166 18.70 4.96 -11.68
CA MET A 166 20.03 4.65 -12.21
C MET A 166 20.00 3.51 -13.24
N HIS A 167 19.04 2.60 -13.12
CA HIS A 167 18.88 1.44 -14.00
C HIS A 167 17.73 1.59 -15.01
N ASP A 168 17.16 2.79 -15.13
CA ASP A 168 16.02 3.11 -16.01
C ASP A 168 14.80 2.18 -15.81
N ILE A 169 14.54 1.81 -14.56
CA ILE A 169 13.40 0.98 -14.14
C ILE A 169 12.27 1.91 -13.67
N PRO A 170 11.03 1.73 -14.15
CA PRO A 170 9.89 2.51 -13.68
C PRO A 170 9.60 2.25 -12.19
N PHE A 171 9.38 3.35 -11.46
CA PHE A 171 9.11 3.33 -10.02
C PHE A 171 7.74 3.92 -9.74
N PHE A 172 6.83 3.10 -9.20
CA PHE A 172 5.45 3.46 -8.91
C PHE A 172 5.17 3.48 -7.42
N VAL A 173 4.33 4.44 -7.02
CA VAL A 173 3.83 4.58 -5.65
C VAL A 173 2.32 4.39 -5.68
N ALA A 174 1.81 3.41 -4.94
CA ALA A 174 0.41 3.09 -4.82
C ALA A 174 -0.11 3.51 -3.44
N CYS A 175 -1.05 4.45 -3.40
CA CYS A 175 -1.67 4.90 -2.15
C CYS A 175 -3.08 5.47 -2.39
N PRO A 176 -3.96 5.43 -1.38
CA PRO A 176 -5.26 6.08 -1.46
C PRO A 176 -5.13 7.60 -1.38
N ALA A 177 -6.17 8.30 -1.84
CA ALA A 177 -6.23 9.77 -1.74
C ALA A 177 -6.14 10.27 -0.29
N SER A 178 -6.53 9.45 0.70
CA SER A 178 -6.41 9.75 2.13
C SER A 178 -4.96 9.83 2.62
N THR A 179 -3.98 9.32 1.86
CA THR A 179 -2.54 9.43 2.13
C THR A 179 -1.95 10.76 1.61
N LEU A 180 -2.67 11.49 0.75
CA LEU A 180 -2.24 12.78 0.23
C LEU A 180 -2.41 13.88 1.29
N ASP A 181 -1.33 14.59 1.58
CA ASP A 181 -1.32 15.77 2.43
C ASP A 181 -0.99 17.00 1.60
N LEU A 182 -2.06 17.66 1.12
CA LEU A 182 -1.95 18.85 0.28
C LEU A 182 -1.55 20.12 1.07
N SER A 183 -1.36 20.02 2.39
CA SER A 183 -0.91 21.14 3.22
C SER A 183 0.63 21.25 3.34
N LEU A 184 1.35 20.23 2.88
CA LEU A 184 2.82 20.17 2.88
C LEU A 184 3.38 20.35 1.46
N ALA A 185 4.54 21.01 1.33
CA ALA A 185 5.30 21.16 0.08
C ALA A 185 6.80 21.31 0.35
#